data_AF-F0R961-F1
#
_entry.id   AF-F0R961-F1
#
_cell.length_a   1.000
_cell.length_b   1.000
_cell.length_c   1.000
_cell.angle_alpha   90.00
_cell.angle_beta   90.00
_cell.angle_gamma   90.00
#
_symmetry.space_group_name_H-M   'P 1'
#
loop_
_entity.id
_entity.type
_entity.pdbx_description
1 polymer ?
#
loop_
_entity_poly.entity_id
_entity_poly.type
_entity_poly.pdbx_seq_one_letter_code
_entity_poly.pdbx_strand_id
1 'polypeptide(L)'
;MKTSYLILALITSTIISSCTKHEKIIDTSFQPGNILCSDGSIIHPSEYENSSKQAVGIVFWCNNIQDTSTSVIGYAISLQDLPAEQLINTSENISSVSEDETSFDGEANTAAIKEFAEKDSIECPAITSVYNYVPYGYDGWYIGSVAQYKIAALNYPKIKATLDVVGQSDYFSGTYWTSTENGSGEQTSMFFAYTIHLENGTVSSSNKMKTNKIRPIITIR
;
A
#
# COMPACT_ATOMS: atom_id res chain seq x y z
N MET A 1 12.78 -63.19 -66.97
CA MET A 1 13.50 -61.92 -66.71
C MET A 1 12.60 -60.76 -67.12
N LYS A 2 12.60 -59.68 -66.33
CA LYS A 2 11.73 -58.48 -66.33
C LYS A 2 10.50 -58.60 -65.42
N THR A 3 10.14 -57.66 -64.56
CA THR A 3 10.85 -56.63 -63.76
C THR A 3 9.82 -56.23 -62.68
N SER A 4 10.24 -56.02 -61.44
CA SER A 4 9.42 -55.57 -60.31
C SER A 4 8.75 -54.21 -60.55
N TYR A 5 7.53 -53.99 -60.04
CA TYR A 5 7.07 -52.69 -59.51
C TYR A 5 5.91 -52.88 -58.53
N LEU A 6 6.17 -52.62 -57.24
CA LEU A 6 5.15 -52.22 -56.26
C LEU A 6 5.87 -51.41 -55.17
N ILE A 7 5.95 -50.11 -55.41
CA ILE A 7 6.43 -49.13 -54.43
C ILE A 7 5.22 -48.82 -53.54
N LEU A 8 5.24 -49.32 -52.31
CA LEU A 8 4.29 -48.93 -51.27
C LEU A 8 4.88 -47.73 -50.53
N ALA A 9 4.45 -46.52 -50.90
CA ALA A 9 4.82 -45.29 -50.21
C ALA A 9 4.02 -45.19 -48.89
N LEU A 10 4.68 -45.48 -47.77
CA LEU A 10 4.12 -45.27 -46.44
C LEU A 10 4.45 -43.84 -45.99
N ILE A 11 3.48 -42.93 -46.14
CA ILE A 11 3.58 -41.55 -45.65
C ILE A 11 3.24 -41.57 -44.15
N THR A 12 4.25 -41.52 -43.30
CA THR A 12 4.08 -41.29 -41.87
C THR A 12 3.82 -39.81 -41.62
N SER A 13 2.58 -39.44 -41.33
CA SER A 13 2.26 -38.12 -40.78
C SER A 13 2.76 -38.02 -39.35
N THR A 14 3.95 -37.44 -39.16
CA THR A 14 4.41 -36.96 -37.85
C THR A 14 3.65 -35.68 -37.53
N ILE A 15 2.63 -35.77 -36.69
CA ILE A 15 2.02 -34.60 -36.05
C ILE A 15 3.00 -34.15 -34.96
N ILE A 16 3.85 -33.18 -35.28
CA ILE A 16 4.63 -32.48 -34.27
C ILE A 16 3.69 -31.47 -33.63
N SER A 17 2.96 -31.89 -32.60
CA SER A 17 2.23 -30.97 -31.74
C SER A 17 3.26 -30.25 -30.86
N SER A 18 3.83 -29.16 -31.37
CA SER A 18 4.65 -28.25 -30.57
C SER A 18 3.72 -27.43 -29.67
N CYS A 19 3.21 -28.05 -28.61
CA CYS A 19 2.66 -27.32 -27.47
C CYS A 19 3.83 -26.82 -26.63
N THR A 20 4.56 -25.82 -27.12
CA THR A 20 5.34 -24.96 -26.24
C THR A 20 4.33 -24.13 -25.44
N LYS A 21 3.88 -24.70 -24.32
CA LYS A 21 3.20 -23.95 -23.28
C LYS A 21 4.16 -22.82 -22.94
N HIS A 22 3.85 -21.59 -23.38
CA HIS A 22 4.52 -20.41 -22.88
C HIS A 22 4.15 -20.35 -21.40
N GLU A 23 4.94 -20.99 -20.55
CA GLU A 23 4.96 -20.64 -19.15
C GLU A 23 5.37 -19.18 -19.12
N LYS A 24 4.37 -18.32 -18.93
CA LYS A 24 4.58 -16.90 -18.75
C LYS A 24 5.49 -16.79 -17.54
N ILE A 25 6.77 -16.50 -17.75
CA ILE A 25 7.73 -16.28 -16.68
C ILE A 25 7.14 -15.11 -15.87
N ILE A 26 6.66 -15.42 -14.67
CA ILE A 26 6.14 -14.41 -13.75
C ILE A 26 7.35 -13.73 -13.16
N ASP A 27 7.41 -12.41 -13.29
CA ASP A 27 8.43 -11.61 -12.61
C ASP A 27 8.06 -11.49 -11.13
N THR A 28 8.79 -12.22 -10.29
CA THR A 28 8.61 -12.23 -8.83
C THR A 28 9.50 -11.22 -8.11
N SER A 29 10.11 -10.29 -8.84
CA SER A 29 10.90 -9.21 -8.25
C SER A 29 10.07 -8.34 -7.30
N PHE A 30 10.78 -7.61 -6.42
CA PHE A 30 10.15 -6.70 -5.47
C PHE A 30 9.51 -5.51 -6.20
N GLN A 31 8.18 -5.43 -6.14
CA GLN A 31 7.40 -4.43 -6.89
C GLN A 31 6.08 -4.09 -6.18
N PRO A 32 5.44 -2.95 -6.54
CA PRO A 32 4.08 -2.65 -6.10
C PRO A 32 3.12 -3.77 -6.48
N GLY A 33 2.26 -4.17 -5.54
CA GLY A 33 1.39 -5.34 -5.60
C GLY A 33 1.94 -6.55 -4.83
N ASN A 34 3.23 -6.59 -4.46
CA ASN A 34 3.72 -7.68 -3.62
C ASN A 34 3.11 -7.63 -2.22
N ILE A 35 3.04 -8.78 -1.56
CA ILE A 35 2.43 -8.96 -0.25
C ILE A 35 3.52 -8.89 0.82
N LEU A 36 3.35 -8.01 1.80
CA LEU A 36 4.10 -8.03 3.04
C LEU A 36 3.45 -9.04 3.99
N CYS A 37 4.24 -9.99 4.48
CA CYS A 37 3.81 -11.05 5.41
C CYS A 37 4.20 -10.74 6.86
N SER A 38 3.52 -11.35 7.83
CA SER A 38 3.76 -11.14 9.27
C SER A 38 5.13 -11.60 9.76
N ASP A 39 5.83 -12.44 8.99
CA ASP A 39 7.22 -12.84 9.24
C ASP A 39 8.25 -11.84 8.66
N GLY A 40 7.79 -10.71 8.11
CA GLY A 40 8.62 -9.69 7.47
C GLY A 40 9.03 -10.01 6.04
N SER A 41 8.68 -11.19 5.53
CA SER A 41 8.96 -11.53 4.14
C SER A 41 8.03 -10.81 3.16
N ILE A 42 8.49 -10.66 1.92
CA ILE A 42 7.73 -10.06 0.84
C ILE A 42 7.65 -11.06 -0.30
N ILE A 43 6.44 -11.38 -0.75
CA ILE A 43 6.20 -12.38 -1.79
C ILE A 43 5.31 -11.85 -2.90
N HIS A 44 5.48 -12.39 -4.10
CA HIS A 44 4.60 -12.08 -5.22
C HIS A 44 3.21 -12.72 -4.99
N PRO A 45 2.08 -12.08 -5.41
CA PRO A 45 0.74 -12.62 -5.17
C PRO A 45 0.52 -14.05 -5.68
N SER A 46 1.18 -14.46 -6.76
CA SER A 46 1.09 -15.83 -7.30
C SER A 46 1.65 -16.91 -6.38
N GLU A 47 2.44 -16.54 -5.38
CA GLU A 47 3.04 -17.47 -4.42
C GLU A 47 2.23 -17.58 -3.12
N TYR A 48 1.25 -16.68 -2.91
CA TYR A 48 0.56 -16.55 -1.62
C TYR A 48 -0.17 -17.82 -1.20
N GLU A 49 -1.01 -18.39 -2.07
CA GLU A 49 -1.83 -19.58 -1.78
C GLU A 49 -0.98 -20.78 -1.31
N ASN A 50 0.23 -20.93 -1.85
CA ASN A 50 1.13 -22.04 -1.53
C ASN A 50 2.13 -21.71 -0.40
N SER A 51 2.17 -20.46 0.07
CA SER A 51 3.18 -19.99 1.03
C SER A 51 2.88 -20.36 2.48
N SER A 52 1.61 -20.62 2.82
CA SER A 52 1.13 -20.73 4.21
C SER A 52 1.41 -19.50 5.09
N LYS A 53 1.79 -18.35 4.51
CA LYS A 53 2.11 -17.12 5.23
C LYS A 53 0.86 -16.28 5.50
N GLN A 54 0.95 -15.43 6.52
CA GLN A 54 -0.11 -14.46 6.83
C GLN A 54 0.22 -13.11 6.21
N ALA A 55 -0.62 -12.62 5.30
CA ALA A 55 -0.50 -11.27 4.78
C ALA A 55 -0.84 -10.22 5.85
N VAL A 56 -0.06 -9.13 5.90
CA VAL A 56 -0.31 -7.96 6.76
C VAL A 56 -0.43 -6.66 5.97
N GLY A 57 0.13 -6.59 4.76
CA GLY A 57 0.03 -5.41 3.91
C GLY A 57 0.37 -5.68 2.45
N ILE A 58 0.17 -4.67 1.61
CA ILE A 58 0.45 -4.72 0.19
C ILE A 58 1.40 -3.60 -0.17
N VAL A 59 2.52 -3.93 -0.80
CA VAL A 59 3.53 -2.98 -1.27
C VAL A 59 2.91 -2.07 -2.31
N PHE A 60 3.03 -0.76 -2.16
CA PHE A 60 2.54 0.22 -3.14
C PHE A 60 3.64 1.11 -3.72
N TRP A 61 4.82 1.12 -3.10
CA TRP A 61 5.99 1.84 -3.58
C TRP A 61 7.26 1.06 -3.23
N CYS A 62 8.22 1.10 -4.16
CA CYS A 62 9.53 0.49 -4.02
C CYS A 62 10.57 1.57 -4.31
N ASN A 63 11.60 1.64 -3.48
CA ASN A 63 12.72 2.52 -3.71
C ASN A 63 13.55 2.02 -4.92
N ASN A 64 14.31 2.93 -5.52
CA ASN A 64 15.31 2.55 -6.50
C ASN A 64 16.44 1.77 -5.79
N ILE A 65 16.69 0.54 -6.21
CA ILE A 65 17.76 -0.33 -5.67
C ILE A 65 19.16 0.34 -5.71
N GLN A 66 19.36 1.32 -6.59
CA GLN A 66 20.62 2.07 -6.67
C GLN A 66 20.72 3.23 -5.69
N ASP A 67 19.62 3.65 -5.07
CA ASP A 67 19.61 4.70 -4.08
C ASP A 67 20.01 4.14 -2.71
N THR A 68 21.26 4.39 -2.35
CA THR A 68 21.86 3.97 -1.07
C THR A 68 21.81 5.07 -0.01
N SER A 69 21.18 6.22 -0.31
CA SER A 69 21.08 7.34 0.63
C SER A 69 20.07 7.11 1.76
N THR A 70 19.23 6.09 1.64
CA THR A 70 18.19 5.73 2.61
C THR A 70 18.15 4.22 2.83
N SER A 71 17.80 3.80 4.04
CA SER A 71 17.51 2.40 4.36
C SER A 71 16.09 1.99 3.98
N VAL A 72 15.26 2.93 3.51
CA VAL A 72 13.88 2.62 3.12
C VAL A 72 13.90 1.94 1.76
N ILE A 73 13.41 0.71 1.72
CA ILE A 73 13.31 -0.07 0.47
C ILE A 73 11.90 0.01 -0.11
N GLY A 74 10.87 0.28 0.69
CA GLY A 74 9.50 0.40 0.17
C GLY A 74 8.47 0.85 1.20
N TYR A 75 7.22 0.94 0.76
CA TYR A 75 6.06 1.16 1.63
C TYR A 75 4.98 0.14 1.33
N ALA A 76 4.29 -0.32 2.38
CA ALA A 76 3.11 -1.17 2.27
C ALA A 76 1.90 -0.51 2.92
N ILE A 77 0.71 -0.81 2.40
CA ILE A 77 -0.59 -0.34 2.89
C ILE A 77 -1.34 -1.50 3.53
N SER A 78 -2.12 -1.22 4.58
CA SER A 78 -2.85 -2.25 5.33
C SER A 78 -3.92 -2.93 4.48
N LEU A 79 -4.25 -4.17 4.85
CA LEU A 79 -5.26 -4.97 4.16
C LEU A 79 -6.70 -4.46 4.37
N GLN A 80 -6.93 -3.75 5.48
CA GLN A 80 -8.25 -3.27 5.90
C GLN A 80 -8.16 -1.84 6.42
N ASP A 81 -9.31 -1.17 6.38
CA ASP A 81 -9.54 0.09 7.07
C ASP A 81 -9.61 -0.13 8.58
N LEU A 82 -9.19 0.92 9.30
CA LEU A 82 -9.58 1.08 10.69
C LEU A 82 -10.89 1.89 10.75
N PRO A 83 -11.61 1.84 11.89
CA PRO A 83 -12.77 2.69 12.13
C PRO A 83 -12.49 4.16 11.80
N ALA A 84 -13.52 4.85 11.31
CA ALA A 84 -13.40 6.27 11.03
C ALA A 84 -13.36 7.05 12.34
N GLU A 85 -12.31 7.87 12.51
CA GLU A 85 -12.01 8.53 13.78
C GLU A 85 -11.61 9.99 13.54
N GLN A 86 -11.64 10.79 14.60
CA GLN A 86 -11.07 12.14 14.59
C GLN A 86 -9.55 12.06 14.51
N LEU A 87 -8.92 12.99 13.78
CA LEU A 87 -7.46 13.03 13.70
C LEU A 87 -6.86 13.41 15.05
N ILE A 88 -7.28 14.57 15.57
CA ILE A 88 -6.89 15.10 16.86
C ILE A 88 -7.91 16.16 17.32
N ASN A 89 -8.20 16.20 18.62
CA ASN A 89 -9.12 17.15 19.24
C ASN A 89 -8.42 18.45 19.65
N THR A 90 -7.85 19.16 18.67
CA THR A 90 -7.20 20.46 18.89
C THR A 90 -7.48 21.46 17.77
N SER A 91 -7.33 22.74 18.11
CA SER A 91 -7.26 23.86 17.17
C SER A 91 -5.95 24.63 17.30
N GLU A 92 -4.96 24.04 17.95
CA GLU A 92 -3.63 24.60 18.10
C GLU A 92 -2.74 24.25 16.90
N ASN A 93 -1.72 25.06 16.70
CA ASN A 93 -0.72 24.80 15.67
C ASN A 93 0.24 23.70 16.13
N ILE A 94 0.48 22.69 15.29
CA ILE A 94 1.44 21.62 15.54
C ILE A 94 2.67 21.87 14.65
N SER A 95 3.60 22.69 15.13
CA SER A 95 4.72 23.21 14.32
C SER A 95 5.63 22.16 13.68
N SER A 96 5.60 20.92 14.17
CA SER A 96 6.41 19.80 13.68
C SER A 96 5.71 18.96 12.62
N VAL A 97 4.47 19.28 12.27
CA VAL A 97 3.71 18.60 11.21
C VAL A 97 3.83 19.41 9.93
N SER A 98 4.14 18.74 8.82
CA SER A 98 4.30 19.40 7.54
C SER A 98 2.97 19.76 6.88
N GLU A 99 3.01 20.83 6.10
CA GLU A 99 1.95 21.24 5.16
C GLU A 99 2.28 20.85 3.71
N ASP A 100 3.41 20.15 3.50
CA ASP A 100 3.94 19.80 2.18
C ASP A 100 3.30 18.53 1.62
N GLU A 101 2.48 18.70 0.59
CA GLU A 101 1.81 17.60 -0.10
C GLU A 101 2.74 16.67 -0.90
N THR A 102 4.03 17.02 -1.04
CA THR A 102 5.01 16.29 -1.85
C THR A 102 6.01 15.49 -1.03
N SER A 103 6.05 15.68 0.28
CA SER A 103 7.01 15.02 1.18
C SER A 103 6.55 13.64 1.65
N PHE A 104 7.52 12.72 1.81
CA PHE A 104 7.32 11.34 2.28
C PHE A 104 7.56 11.27 3.79
N ASP A 105 6.81 12.05 4.54
CA ASP A 105 7.02 12.34 5.95
C ASP A 105 5.88 11.82 6.85
N GLY A 106 5.04 10.90 6.35
CA GLY A 106 3.86 10.48 7.09
C GLY A 106 4.15 9.84 8.45
N GLU A 107 5.27 9.14 8.58
CA GLU A 107 5.75 8.57 9.85
C GLU A 107 6.11 9.68 10.84
N ALA A 108 6.87 10.69 10.39
CA ALA A 108 7.27 11.84 11.20
C ALA A 108 6.07 12.70 11.60
N ASN A 109 5.16 12.99 10.67
CA ASN A 109 3.94 13.75 10.94
C ASN A 109 3.03 13.02 11.94
N THR A 110 2.82 11.70 11.76
CA THR A 110 2.01 10.90 12.69
C THR A 110 2.60 10.93 14.11
N ALA A 111 3.93 10.80 14.22
CA ALA A 111 4.63 10.90 15.50
C ALA A 111 4.54 12.30 16.12
N ALA A 112 4.67 13.36 15.33
CA ALA A 112 4.54 14.74 15.80
C ALA A 112 3.13 15.05 16.35
N ILE A 113 2.07 14.57 15.67
CA ILE A 113 0.69 14.69 16.17
C ILE A 113 0.54 13.95 17.50
N LYS A 114 1.11 12.74 17.60
CA LYS A 114 1.08 11.94 18.84
C LYS A 114 1.78 12.65 19.99
N GLU A 115 3.01 13.12 19.77
CA GLU A 115 3.82 13.81 20.77
C GLU A 115 3.10 15.07 21.28
N PHE A 116 2.56 15.87 20.36
CA PHE A 116 1.77 17.04 20.70
C PHE A 116 0.56 16.67 21.57
N ALA A 117 -0.18 15.64 21.17
CA ALA A 117 -1.36 15.18 21.90
C ALA A 117 -1.02 14.70 23.33
N GLU A 118 0.09 13.98 23.50
CA GLU A 118 0.51 13.48 24.81
C GLU A 118 0.95 14.60 25.75
N LYS A 119 1.68 15.60 25.25
CA LYS A 119 2.18 16.72 26.05
C LYS A 119 1.05 17.49 26.74
N ASP A 120 -0.05 17.70 26.03
CA ASP A 120 -1.17 18.51 26.51
C ASP A 120 -2.41 17.66 26.87
N SER A 121 -2.25 16.33 26.95
CA SER A 121 -3.34 15.37 27.27
C SER A 121 -4.56 15.50 26.36
N ILE A 122 -4.32 15.77 25.07
CA ILE A 122 -5.33 15.89 24.02
C ILE A 122 -5.60 14.52 23.42
N GLU A 123 -6.86 14.25 23.08
CA GLU A 123 -7.22 13.01 22.38
C GLU A 123 -6.81 13.07 20.89
N CYS A 124 -6.11 12.05 20.43
CA CYS A 124 -5.83 11.80 19.01
C CYS A 124 -6.33 10.39 18.60
N PRO A 125 -7.65 10.20 18.43
CA PRO A 125 -8.24 8.87 18.26
C PRO A 125 -7.71 8.11 17.03
N ALA A 126 -7.57 8.78 15.88
CA ALA A 126 -7.03 8.16 14.67
C ALA A 126 -5.58 7.67 14.85
N ILE A 127 -4.76 8.48 15.51
CA ILE A 127 -3.34 8.18 15.79
C ILE A 127 -3.24 7.00 16.77
N THR A 128 -4.07 7.02 17.82
CA THR A 128 -4.15 5.91 18.79
C THR A 128 -4.59 4.61 18.13
N SER A 129 -5.57 4.66 17.24
CA SER A 129 -6.06 3.49 16.49
C SER A 129 -4.98 2.87 15.62
N VAL A 130 -4.17 3.68 14.91
CA VAL A 130 -3.09 3.14 14.07
C VAL A 130 -1.93 2.58 14.90
N TYR A 131 -1.59 3.18 16.05
CA TYR A 131 -0.55 2.64 16.94
C TYR A 131 -0.95 1.32 17.61
N ASN A 132 -2.25 1.12 17.83
CA ASN A 132 -2.79 -0.15 18.34
C ASN A 132 -3.02 -1.19 17.23
N TYR A 133 -2.82 -0.83 15.95
CA TYR A 133 -2.98 -1.75 14.83
C TYR A 133 -1.72 -2.62 14.68
N VAL A 134 -1.80 -3.86 15.17
CA VAL A 134 -0.70 -4.84 15.19
C VAL A 134 -1.13 -6.19 14.58
N PRO A 135 -1.49 -6.23 13.27
CA PRO A 135 -1.99 -7.44 12.63
C PRO A 135 -0.95 -8.57 12.73
N TYR A 136 -1.35 -9.68 13.36
CA TYR A 136 -0.47 -10.83 13.64
C TYR A 136 0.83 -10.45 14.38
N GLY A 137 0.80 -9.39 15.19
CA GLY A 137 1.96 -8.90 15.94
C GLY A 137 2.93 -8.02 15.13
N TYR A 138 2.60 -7.69 13.88
CA TYR A 138 3.42 -6.80 13.04
C TYR A 138 3.09 -5.33 13.34
N ASP A 139 4.01 -4.61 13.99
CA ASP A 139 3.85 -3.23 14.47
C ASP A 139 4.50 -2.19 13.53
N GLY A 140 4.48 -0.91 13.92
CA GLY A 140 5.14 0.18 13.16
C GLY A 140 4.28 0.89 12.12
N TRP A 141 2.95 0.77 12.23
CA TRP A 141 2.00 1.41 11.32
C TRP A 141 1.76 2.89 11.64
N TYR A 142 1.47 3.68 10.61
CA TYR A 142 1.19 5.12 10.73
C TYR A 142 0.20 5.62 9.66
N ILE A 143 -0.25 6.88 9.78
CA ILE A 143 -1.09 7.53 8.77
C ILE A 143 -0.16 8.14 7.71
N GLY A 144 -0.30 7.70 6.46
CA GLY A 144 0.54 8.20 5.36
C GLY A 144 0.37 9.69 5.06
N SER A 145 1.42 10.31 4.52
CA SER A 145 1.36 11.67 3.98
C SER A 145 0.53 11.72 2.69
N VAL A 146 0.18 12.93 2.25
CA VAL A 146 -0.47 13.12 0.94
C VAL A 146 0.34 12.49 -0.20
N ALA A 147 1.67 12.67 -0.21
CA ALA A 147 2.52 12.13 -1.26
C ALA A 147 2.50 10.60 -1.30
N GLN A 148 2.62 9.96 -0.14
CA GLN A 148 2.61 8.50 -0.03
C GLN A 148 1.26 7.93 -0.50
N TYR A 149 0.14 8.51 -0.07
CA TYR A 149 -1.18 8.04 -0.49
C TYR A 149 -1.51 8.34 -1.96
N LYS A 150 -1.01 9.43 -2.55
CA LYS A 150 -1.12 9.66 -4.00
C LYS A 150 -0.49 8.50 -4.78
N ILE A 151 0.63 7.95 -4.32
CA ILE A 151 1.29 6.79 -4.95
C ILE A 151 0.50 5.51 -4.72
N ALA A 152 -0.06 5.32 -3.52
CA ALA A 152 -0.97 4.20 -3.27
C ALA A 152 -2.18 4.23 -4.22
N ALA A 153 -2.77 5.42 -4.45
CA ALA A 153 -3.86 5.59 -5.38
C ALA A 153 -3.46 5.29 -6.84
N LEU A 154 -2.28 5.73 -7.27
CA LEU A 154 -1.73 5.38 -8.60
C LEU A 154 -1.56 3.87 -8.80
N ASN A 155 -1.24 3.13 -7.73
CA ASN A 155 -1.08 1.68 -7.73
C ASN A 155 -2.34 0.92 -7.32
N TYR A 156 -3.48 1.59 -7.15
CA TYR A 156 -4.72 0.96 -6.69
C TYR A 156 -5.13 -0.28 -7.51
N PRO A 157 -5.02 -0.32 -8.86
CA PRO A 157 -5.34 -1.53 -9.60
C PRO A 157 -4.54 -2.77 -9.16
N LYS A 158 -3.25 -2.60 -8.83
CA LYS A 158 -2.41 -3.70 -8.34
C LYS A 158 -2.74 -4.08 -6.90
N ILE A 159 -2.99 -3.07 -6.06
CA ILE A 159 -3.41 -3.28 -4.67
C ILE A 159 -4.73 -4.04 -4.64
N LYS A 160 -5.72 -3.60 -5.41
CA LYS A 160 -7.04 -4.25 -5.52
C LYS A 160 -6.91 -5.71 -5.96
N ALA A 161 -6.14 -5.98 -7.03
CA ALA A 161 -5.92 -7.35 -7.48
C ALA A 161 -5.27 -8.22 -6.40
N THR A 162 -4.41 -7.63 -5.57
CA THR A 162 -3.75 -8.36 -4.48
C THR A 162 -4.68 -8.56 -3.27
N LEU A 163 -5.55 -7.60 -2.96
CA LEU A 163 -6.63 -7.78 -1.98
C LEU A 163 -7.50 -8.98 -2.35
N ASP A 164 -7.85 -9.11 -3.63
CA ASP A 164 -8.61 -10.26 -4.14
C ASP A 164 -7.87 -11.60 -3.87
N VAL A 165 -6.54 -11.63 -4.09
CA VAL A 165 -5.69 -12.81 -3.83
C VAL A 165 -5.60 -13.16 -2.34
N VAL A 166 -5.51 -12.16 -1.46
CA VAL A 166 -5.42 -12.40 0.00
C VAL A 166 -6.79 -12.61 0.66
N GLY A 167 -7.86 -12.69 -0.15
CA GLY A 167 -9.23 -12.93 0.32
C GLY A 167 -9.88 -11.75 1.03
N GLN A 168 -9.41 -10.53 0.75
CA GLN A 168 -9.91 -9.29 1.34
C GLN A 168 -10.86 -8.57 0.39
N SER A 169 -11.95 -8.02 0.94
CA SER A 169 -12.97 -7.27 0.19
C SER A 169 -13.06 -5.80 0.62
N ASP A 170 -12.23 -5.37 1.56
CA ASP A 170 -12.19 -4.00 2.05
C ASP A 170 -11.34 -3.12 1.12
N TYR A 171 -11.90 -2.85 -0.06
CA TYR A 171 -11.30 -1.98 -1.06
C TYR A 171 -11.32 -0.52 -0.63
N PHE A 172 -10.45 0.27 -1.25
CA PHE A 172 -10.47 1.72 -1.08
C PHE A 172 -11.86 2.24 -1.43
N SER A 173 -12.45 2.95 -0.49
CA SER A 173 -13.78 3.54 -0.60
C SER A 173 -13.91 4.71 0.38
N GLY A 174 -14.47 5.83 -0.07
CA GLY A 174 -14.66 7.02 0.75
C GLY A 174 -13.39 7.86 0.93
N THR A 175 -13.37 8.63 2.02
CA THR A 175 -12.35 9.66 2.30
C THR A 175 -11.46 9.22 3.47
N TYR A 176 -10.15 9.30 3.25
CA TYR A 176 -9.12 8.87 4.20
C TYR A 176 -8.38 10.05 4.78
N TRP A 177 -8.01 9.95 6.06
CA TRP A 177 -7.04 10.86 6.65
C TRP A 177 -5.67 10.71 5.99
N THR A 178 -5.02 11.85 5.77
CA THR A 178 -3.57 11.94 5.62
C THR A 178 -2.98 12.58 6.87
N SER A 179 -1.69 12.40 7.10
CA SER A 179 -0.98 13.06 8.20
C SER A 179 -0.46 14.46 7.86
N THR A 180 -0.68 14.95 6.63
CA THR A 180 -0.26 16.29 6.19
C THR A 180 -1.32 17.34 6.55
N GLU A 181 -0.91 18.45 7.15
CA GLU A 181 -1.79 19.58 7.48
C GLU A 181 -2.11 20.43 6.25
N ASN A 182 -3.25 21.13 6.26
CA ASN A 182 -3.65 21.99 5.15
C ASN A 182 -3.04 23.39 5.30
N GLY A 183 -1.96 23.67 4.55
CA GLY A 183 -1.26 24.96 4.52
C GLY A 183 -1.82 26.03 3.58
N SER A 184 -3.05 25.88 3.06
CA SER A 184 -3.61 26.84 2.09
C SER A 184 -3.90 28.25 2.63
N GLY A 185 -3.75 28.47 3.94
CA GLY A 185 -3.92 29.78 4.59
C GLY A 185 -3.28 29.83 5.97
N GLU A 186 -3.06 31.04 6.48
CA GLU A 186 -2.25 31.33 7.69
C GLU A 186 -2.68 30.56 8.95
N GLN A 187 -3.97 30.28 9.09
CA GLN A 187 -4.55 29.55 10.24
C GLN A 187 -5.20 28.23 9.82
N THR A 188 -5.12 27.85 8.55
CA THR A 188 -5.85 26.69 8.03
C THR A 188 -5.32 25.40 8.64
N SER A 189 -4.00 25.27 8.79
CA SER A 189 -3.34 24.09 9.36
C SER A 189 -3.75 23.84 10.81
N MET A 190 -4.11 24.88 11.57
CA MET A 190 -4.63 24.74 12.94
C MET A 190 -5.93 23.90 13.00
N PHE A 191 -6.80 24.01 12.01
CA PHE A 191 -8.14 23.39 12.02
C PHE A 191 -8.29 22.24 11.04
N PHE A 192 -7.50 22.19 9.97
CA PHE A 192 -7.70 21.29 8.84
C PHE A 192 -6.45 20.48 8.53
N ALA A 193 -6.68 19.21 8.22
CA ALA A 193 -5.69 18.33 7.59
C ALA A 193 -6.21 17.89 6.23
N TYR A 194 -5.28 17.51 5.36
CA TYR A 194 -5.65 16.97 4.07
C TYR A 194 -6.27 15.58 4.22
N THR A 195 -7.25 15.31 3.37
CA THR A 195 -7.86 14.00 3.19
C THR A 195 -7.74 13.55 1.74
N ILE A 196 -7.83 12.25 1.49
CA ILE A 196 -7.67 11.71 0.13
C ILE A 196 -8.69 10.62 -0.17
N HIS A 197 -9.15 10.58 -1.43
CA HIS A 197 -9.86 9.44 -1.99
C HIS A 197 -8.84 8.49 -2.61
N LEU A 198 -8.50 7.40 -1.90
CA LEU A 198 -7.47 6.46 -2.36
C LEU A 198 -7.81 5.75 -3.68
N GLU A 199 -9.08 5.71 -4.09
CA GLU A 199 -9.50 5.14 -5.37
C GLU A 199 -8.99 5.91 -6.59
N ASN A 200 -8.75 7.23 -6.45
CA ASN A 200 -8.43 8.10 -7.58
C ASN A 200 -7.39 9.19 -7.27
N GLY A 201 -6.92 9.29 -6.02
CA GLY A 201 -5.89 10.24 -5.59
C GLY A 201 -6.39 11.67 -5.39
N THR A 202 -7.71 11.90 -5.41
CA THR A 202 -8.28 13.24 -5.19
C THR A 202 -8.04 13.69 -3.76
N VAL A 203 -7.35 14.82 -3.58
CA VAL A 203 -7.10 15.45 -2.29
C VAL A 203 -8.18 16.49 -1.99
N SER A 204 -8.64 16.51 -0.75
CA SER A 204 -9.52 17.52 -0.18
C SER A 204 -9.01 17.87 1.22
N SER A 205 -9.78 18.61 2.01
CA SER A 205 -9.47 18.88 3.41
C SER A 205 -10.67 18.61 4.30
N SER A 206 -10.40 18.26 5.56
CA SER A 206 -11.43 18.05 6.57
C SER A 206 -10.97 18.64 7.89
N ASN A 207 -11.91 19.13 8.68
CA ASN A 207 -11.62 19.64 10.01
C ASN A 207 -11.11 18.48 10.89
N LYS A 208 -10.02 18.67 11.63
CA LYS A 208 -9.34 17.60 12.40
C LYS A 208 -10.25 16.88 13.41
N MET A 209 -11.32 17.55 13.87
CA MET A 209 -12.35 17.00 14.78
C MET A 209 -13.51 16.29 14.05
N LYS A 210 -13.49 16.16 12.73
CA LYS A 210 -14.40 15.30 11.97
C LYS A 210 -13.85 13.88 11.89
N THR A 211 -14.73 12.92 11.62
CA THR A 211 -14.33 11.52 11.44
C THR A 211 -14.06 11.23 9.97
N ASN A 212 -12.90 10.67 9.65
CA ASN A 212 -12.60 10.12 8.33
C ASN A 212 -11.96 8.74 8.49
N LYS A 213 -11.99 7.93 7.42
CA LYS A 213 -11.43 6.57 7.44
C LYS A 213 -9.91 6.61 7.57
N ILE A 214 -9.32 5.52 8.05
CA ILE A 214 -7.87 5.41 8.20
C ILE A 214 -7.45 4.12 7.50
N ARG A 215 -6.47 4.23 6.60
CA ARG A 215 -5.87 3.08 5.92
C ARG A 215 -4.36 3.10 6.21
N PRO A 216 -3.91 2.47 7.31
CA PRO A 216 -2.51 2.55 7.74
C PRO A 216 -1.51 2.17 6.66
N ILE A 217 -0.33 2.79 6.72
CA ILE A 217 0.84 2.37 5.94
C ILE A 217 2.02 2.07 6.86
N ILE A 218 3.01 1.39 6.31
CA ILE A 218 4.23 1.01 7.01
C ILE A 218 5.44 1.16 6.10
N THR A 219 6.57 1.53 6.71
CA THR A 219 7.88 1.64 6.07
C THR A 219 8.57 0.28 6.07
N ILE A 220 9.07 -0.15 4.91
CA ILE A 220 9.87 -1.37 4.74
C ILE A 220 11.33 -0.96 4.67
N ARG A 221 12.18 -1.59 5.50
CA ARG A 221 13.61 -1.31 5.62
C ARG A 221 14.42 -2.58 5.47
#